data_AF-A0A6M3M1G8-F1
#
_entry.id   AF-A0A6M3M1G8-F1
#
_cell.length_a   1.000
_cell.length_b   1.000
_cell.length_c   1.000
_cell.angle_alpha   90.00
_cell.angle_beta   90.00
_cell.angle_gamma   90.00
#
_symmetry.space_group_name_H-M   'P 1'
#
loop_
_entity.id
_entity.type
_entity.pdbx_description
1 polymer ?
#
loop_
_entity_poly.entity_id
_entity_poly.type
_entity_poly.pdbx_seq_one_letter_code
_entity_poly.pdbx_strand_id
1 'polypeptide(L)'
;MFPCSKCGCCCKRIDKAVFNVGIKADDNALFFPYTWDSTGRCKKLTKKNRCSVYDNRPLICNIDKLFELLDMPKNDYYKLNIDICNTLMDEDKVPLKYRIR
;
A
#
# COMPACT_ATOMS: atom_id res chain seq x y z
N MET A 1 7.43 9.71 9.50
CA MET A 1 6.47 9.52 8.40
C MET A 1 7.10 8.58 7.40
N PHE A 2 6.33 7.65 6.86
CA PHE A 2 6.79 6.60 5.97
C PHE A 2 7.16 7.21 4.61
N PRO A 3 8.38 6.99 4.11
CA PRO A 3 8.91 7.66 2.90
C PRO A 3 8.38 7.06 1.59
N CYS A 4 7.06 6.96 1.44
CA CYS A 4 6.41 6.41 0.25
C CYS A 4 6.74 7.24 -1.02
N SER A 5 7.26 6.57 -2.06
CA SER A 5 7.58 7.20 -3.36
C SER A 5 6.34 7.53 -4.22
N LYS A 6 5.14 7.14 -3.76
CA LYS A 6 3.86 7.29 -4.50
C LYS A 6 3.91 6.68 -5.91
N CYS A 7 4.68 5.60 -6.08
CA CYS A 7 4.88 4.90 -7.36
C CYS A 7 3.67 4.08 -7.84
N GLY A 8 2.73 3.77 -6.93
CA GLY A 8 1.51 3.03 -7.25
C GLY A 8 1.65 1.51 -7.32
N CYS A 9 2.83 0.95 -7.05
CA CYS A 9 3.08 -0.50 -7.14
C CYS A 9 2.17 -1.33 -6.22
N CYS A 10 1.96 -0.89 -4.97
CA CYS A 10 1.03 -1.54 -4.04
C CYS A 10 -0.43 -1.45 -4.52
N CYS A 11 -0.84 -0.31 -5.10
CA CYS A 11 -2.19 -0.14 -5.63
C CYS A 11 -2.47 -1.02 -6.86
N LYS A 12 -1.46 -1.54 -7.56
CA LYS A 12 -1.64 -2.51 -8.65
C LYS A 12 -1.90 -3.95 -8.15
N ARG A 13 -1.73 -4.20 -6.85
CA ARG A 13 -1.80 -5.52 -6.20
C ARG A 13 -2.66 -5.45 -4.94
N ILE A 14 -3.71 -4.63 -4.93
CA ILE A 14 -4.47 -4.36 -3.71
C ILE A 14 -5.29 -5.58 -3.29
N ASP A 15 -5.70 -6.40 -4.24
CA ASP A 15 -6.33 -7.70 -4.03
C ASP A 15 -5.52 -8.58 -3.07
N LYS A 16 -4.20 -8.65 -3.26
CA LYS A 16 -3.30 -9.44 -2.41
C LYS A 16 -3.25 -8.91 -0.98
N ALA A 17 -3.18 -7.58 -0.83
CA ALA A 17 -3.18 -6.95 0.50
C ALA A 17 -4.50 -7.19 1.23
N VAL A 18 -5.64 -7.02 0.55
CA VAL A 18 -6.97 -7.27 1.10
C VAL A 18 -7.14 -8.76 1.45
N PHE A 19 -6.71 -9.66 0.57
CA PHE A 19 -6.76 -11.10 0.80
C PHE A 19 -5.95 -11.52 2.03
N ASN A 20 -4.71 -11.02 2.16
CA ASN A 20 -3.85 -11.34 3.30
C ASN A 20 -4.38 -10.80 4.63
N VAL A 21 -5.08 -9.66 4.61
CA VAL A 21 -5.73 -9.10 5.80
C VAL A 21 -6.99 -9.89 6.17
N GLY A 22 -7.69 -10.47 5.19
CA GLY A 22 -8.83 -11.37 5.44
C GLY A 22 -10.09 -10.69 5.99
N ILE A 23 -10.11 -9.37 6.10
CA ILE A 23 -11.23 -8.59 6.61
C ILE A 23 -12.24 -8.29 5.51
N LYS A 24 -13.50 -8.69 5.74
CA LYS A 24 -14.63 -8.44 4.82
C LYS A 24 -15.70 -7.51 5.37
N ALA A 25 -15.83 -7.44 6.70
CA ALA A 25 -16.82 -6.62 7.36
C ALA A 25 -16.42 -5.13 7.27
N ASP A 26 -17.38 -4.27 6.95
CA ASP A 26 -17.18 -2.83 6.70
C ASP A 26 -17.10 -2.00 7.99
N ASP A 27 -17.50 -2.57 9.12
CA ASP A 27 -17.33 -2.02 10.47
C ASP A 27 -15.89 -2.13 11.00
N ASN A 28 -15.04 -2.93 10.35
CA ASN A 28 -13.65 -3.13 10.76
C ASN A 28 -12.74 -2.01 10.22
N ALA A 29 -11.85 -1.48 11.07
CA ALA A 29 -10.94 -0.40 10.69
C ALA A 29 -9.99 -0.73 9.52
N LEU A 30 -9.69 -2.02 9.30
CA LEU A 30 -8.85 -2.49 8.19
C LEU A 30 -9.65 -2.82 6.92
N PHE A 31 -10.96 -2.61 6.93
CA PHE A 31 -11.79 -2.77 5.74
C PHE A 31 -11.27 -1.91 4.59
N PHE A 32 -11.24 -2.50 3.39
CA PHE A 32 -10.89 -1.79 2.17
C PHE A 32 -12.16 -1.37 1.41
N PRO A 33 -12.51 -0.08 1.38
CA PRO A 33 -13.82 0.38 0.90
C PRO A 33 -13.89 0.57 -0.63
N TYR A 34 -12.86 0.19 -1.37
CA TYR A 34 -12.82 0.36 -2.82
C TYR A 34 -12.75 -0.98 -3.54
N THR A 35 -13.01 -0.96 -4.85
CA THR A 35 -12.90 -2.14 -5.70
C THR A 35 -11.57 -2.15 -6.47
N TRP A 36 -11.25 -3.31 -7.05
CA TRP A 36 -10.14 -3.52 -7.96
C TRP A 36 -10.62 -4.26 -9.23
N ASP A 37 -9.83 -4.23 -10.29
CA ASP A 37 -10.09 -4.97 -11.52
C ASP A 37 -9.57 -6.42 -11.46
N SER A 38 -9.76 -7.20 -12.54
CA SER A 38 -9.32 -8.60 -12.60
C SER A 38 -7.81 -8.82 -12.46
N THR A 39 -6.99 -7.76 -12.54
CA THR A 39 -5.54 -7.82 -12.33
C THR A 39 -5.13 -7.53 -10.90
N GLY A 40 -6.08 -7.17 -10.02
CA GLY A 40 -5.79 -6.72 -8.66
C GLY A 40 -5.50 -5.22 -8.56
N ARG A 41 -5.70 -4.46 -9.65
CA ARG A 41 -5.43 -3.03 -9.67
C ARG A 41 -6.59 -2.24 -9.07
N CYS A 42 -6.28 -1.47 -8.03
CA CYS A 42 -7.22 -0.58 -7.33
C CYS A 42 -7.84 0.46 -8.27
N LYS A 43 -9.17 0.63 -8.17
CA LYS A 43 -9.94 1.63 -8.95
C LYS A 43 -9.52 3.08 -8.65
N LYS A 44 -8.88 3.36 -7.52
CA LYS A 44 -8.37 4.69 -7.16
C LYS A 44 -7.00 5.02 -7.77
N LEU A 45 -6.34 4.08 -8.45
CA LEU A 45 -5.04 4.30 -9.08
C LEU A 45 -5.19 4.97 -10.46
N THR A 46 -4.78 6.23 -10.54
CA THR A 46 -4.85 7.03 -11.77
C THR A 46 -3.92 6.50 -12.88
N LYS A 47 -4.13 6.96 -14.12
CA LYS A 47 -3.25 6.67 -15.26
C LYS A 47 -1.80 7.13 -15.05
N LYS A 48 -1.57 8.11 -14.17
CA LYS A 48 -0.23 8.60 -13.79
C LYS A 48 0.42 7.79 -12.66
N ASN A 49 -0.12 6.61 -12.32
CA ASN A 49 0.30 5.77 -11.20
C ASN A 49 0.26 6.48 -9.83
N ARG A 50 -0.65 7.45 -9.66
CA ARG A 50 -0.91 8.13 -8.39
C ARG A 50 -2.25 7.69 -7.81
N CYS A 51 -2.31 7.49 -6.50
CA CYS A 51 -3.58 7.27 -5.81
C CYS A 51 -4.38 8.59 -5.76
N SER A 52 -5.61 8.57 -6.26
CA SER A 52 -6.51 9.73 -6.26
C SER A 52 -6.99 10.15 -4.87
N VAL A 53 -6.85 9.29 -3.87
CA VAL A 53 -7.25 9.53 -2.48
C VAL A 53 -6.06 9.38 -1.53
N TYR A 54 -4.85 9.70 -1.99
CA TYR A 54 -3.61 9.39 -1.26
C TYR A 54 -3.59 9.90 0.19
N ASP A 55 -4.09 11.12 0.42
CA ASP A 55 -4.10 11.74 1.75
C ASP A 55 -5.23 11.19 2.63
N ASN A 56 -6.32 10.71 2.02
CA ASN A 56 -7.50 10.12 2.67
C ASN A 56 -7.56 8.60 2.46
N ARG A 57 -6.41 7.95 2.28
CA ARG A 57 -6.34 6.52 2.00
C ARG A 57 -6.83 5.71 3.21
N PRO A 58 -7.52 4.57 2.99
CA PRO A 58 -7.99 3.71 4.07
C PRO A 58 -6.82 3.18 4.90
N LEU A 59 -7.08 2.77 6.14
CA LEU A 59 -6.05 2.41 7.11
C LEU A 59 -5.12 1.30 6.60
N ILE A 60 -5.68 0.27 5.95
CA ILE A 60 -4.92 -0.81 5.29
C ILE A 60 -3.88 -0.31 4.27
N CYS A 61 -4.12 0.85 3.64
CA CYS A 61 -3.19 1.48 2.70
C CYS A 61 -2.24 2.49 3.36
N ASN A 62 -2.40 2.76 4.66
CA ASN A 62 -1.68 3.81 5.36
C ASN A 62 -0.66 3.26 6.34
N ILE A 63 0.54 2.93 5.84
CA ILE A 63 1.66 2.39 6.63
C ILE A 63 1.92 3.20 7.90
N ASP A 64 1.89 4.53 7.80
CA ASP A 64 2.11 5.40 8.97
C ASP A 64 1.09 5.20 10.09
N LYS A 65 -0.19 5.11 9.74
CA LYS A 65 -1.27 4.96 10.72
C LYS A 65 -1.46 3.50 11.13
N LEU A 66 -1.26 2.56 10.21
CA LEU A 66 -1.39 1.13 10.47
C LEU A 66 -0.38 0.66 11.51
N PHE A 67 0.83 1.24 11.47
CA PHE A 67 1.85 1.03 12.50
C PHE A 67 1.32 1.24 13.93
N GLU A 68 0.44 2.23 14.15
CA GLU A 68 -0.07 2.58 15.49
C GLU A 68 -0.92 1.45 16.11
N LEU A 69 -1.32 0.45 15.32
CA LEU A 69 -2.08 -0.72 15.78
C LEU A 69 -1.21 -1.96 16.01
N LEU A 70 0.11 -1.87 15.84
CA LEU A 70 1.02 -3.01 15.92
C LEU A 70 1.97 -2.88 17.10
N ASP A 71 2.17 -3.98 17.83
CA ASP A 71 3.20 -4.07 18.87
C ASP A 71 4.56 -4.44 18.24
N MET A 72 5.13 -3.49 17.50
CA MET A 72 6.40 -3.64 16.77
C MET A 72 7.20 -2.34 16.84
N PRO A 73 8.54 -2.37 16.81
CA PRO A 73 9.33 -1.15 16.61
C PRO A 73 9.06 -0.51 15.24
N LYS A 74 8.78 0.80 15.24
CA LYS A 74 8.48 1.57 14.02
C LYS A 74 9.50 1.40 12.90
N ASN A 75 10.78 1.40 13.26
CA ASN A 75 11.87 1.27 12.30
C ASN A 75 11.86 -0.10 11.62
N ASP A 76 11.54 -1.16 12.34
CA ASP A 76 11.51 -2.51 11.78
C ASP A 76 10.27 -2.70 10.90
N TYR A 77 9.13 -2.18 11.33
CA TYR A 77 7.92 -2.12 10.50
C TYR A 77 8.15 -1.35 9.19
N TYR A 78 8.85 -0.21 9.26
CA TYR A 78 9.19 0.57 8.07
C TYR A 78 10.17 -0.18 7.16
N LYS A 79 11.23 -0.80 7.69
CA LYS A 79 12.18 -1.60 6.89
C LYS A 79 11.46 -2.69 6.11
N LEU A 80 10.61 -3.48 6.76
CA LEU A 80 9.81 -4.53 6.11
C LEU A 80 8.96 -3.97 4.96
N ASN A 81 8.29 -2.84 5.18
CA ASN A 81 7.50 -2.19 4.13
C ASN A 81 8.35 -1.60 3.01
N ILE A 82 9.55 -1.08 3.31
CA ILE A 82 10.50 -0.56 2.32
C ILE A 82 11.03 -1.70 1.44
N ASP A 83 11.36 -2.84 2.02
CA ASP A 83 11.86 -4.02 1.30
C ASP A 83 10.80 -4.54 0.32
N ILE A 84 9.55 -4.65 0.77
CA ILE A 84 8.41 -4.99 -0.10
C ILE A 84 8.23 -3.90 -1.16
N CYS A 85 8.25 -2.62 -0.81
CA CYS A 85 8.09 -1.52 -1.76
C CYS A 85 9.14 -1.59 -2.88
N ASN A 86 10.41 -1.82 -2.52
CA ASN A 86 11.49 -1.95 -3.48
C ASN A 86 11.31 -3.22 -4.33
N THR A 87 10.97 -4.35 -3.74
CA THR A 87 10.68 -5.59 -4.50
C THR A 87 9.59 -5.37 -5.56
N LEU A 88 8.46 -4.76 -5.18
CA LEU A 88 7.37 -4.46 -6.11
C LEU A 88 7.77 -3.43 -7.18
N MET A 89 8.66 -2.50 -6.84
CA MET A 89 9.20 -1.52 -7.79
C MET A 89 10.15 -2.16 -8.80
N ASP A 90 10.89 -3.23 -8.45
CA ASP A 90 11.68 -4.01 -9.41
C ASP A 90 10.77 -4.77 -10.39
N GLU A 91 9.73 -5.44 -9.89
CA GLU A 91 8.72 -6.13 -10.72
C GLU A 91 8.06 -5.16 -11.73
N ASP A 92 7.76 -3.95 -11.28
CA ASP A 92 7.13 -2.90 -12.09
C ASP A 92 8.10 -2.09 -12.94
N LYS A 93 9.41 -2.39 -12.87
CA LYS A 93 10.48 -1.66 -13.58
C LYS A 93 10.49 -0.16 -13.28
N VAL A 94 10.20 0.21 -12.04
CA VAL A 94 10.25 1.59 -11.57
C VAL A 94 11.73 2.04 -11.53
N PRO A 95 12.07 3.23 -12.08
CA PRO A 95 13.46 3.70 -12.10
C PRO A 95 14.10 3.78 -10.71
N LEU A 96 15.39 3.44 -10.62
CA LEU A 96 16.16 3.38 -9.37
C LEU A 96 16.14 4.69 -8.56
N LYS A 97 15.93 5.84 -9.22
CA LYS A 97 15.81 7.14 -8.53
C LYS A 97 14.61 7.25 -7.59
N TYR A 98 13.63 6.35 -7.69
CA TYR A 98 12.43 6.34 -6.83
C TYR A 98 12.51 5.32 -5.69
N ARG A 99 13.64 4.61 -5.55
CA ARG A 99 13.87 3.66 -4.46
C ARG A 99 13.77 4.35 -3.12
N ILE A 100 13.16 3.65 -2.17
CA ILE A 100 13.03 4.12 -0.80
C ILE A 100 14.25 3.62 -0.03
N ARG A 101 14.88 4.51 0.75
CA ARG A 101 16.08 4.27 1.56
C ARG A 101 15.79 4.52 3.02
#